data_AF-A0A839QF16-F1
#
_entry.id   AF-A0A839QF16-F1
#
_cell.length_a   1.000
_cell.length_b   1.000
_cell.length_c   1.000
_cell.angle_alpha   90.00
_cell.angle_beta   90.00
_cell.angle_gamma   90.00
#
_symmetry.space_group_name_H-M   'P 1'
#
loop_
_entity.id
_entity.type
_entity.pdbx_description
1 polymer ?
#
loop_
_entity_poly.entity_id
_entity_poly.type
_entity_poly.pdbx_seq_one_letter_code
_entity_poly.pdbx_strand_id
1 'polypeptide(L)'
;MNGSPARDIGEVIGQLIGGALVIGLVVWFILALARRPSKGSAQGRWAQAVQICSADPRFRLGQVTSAQEYPQRGTAGWVTWYGTGQQQSVWFEQVYPRPGGWVVVTGGPRPAAPGTDPNTFYVDRVHDVIY
;
A
#
# COMPACT_ATOMS: atom_id res chain seq x y z
N MET A 1 36.44 -56.20 -31.84
CA MET A 1 36.32 -54.72 -31.81
C MET A 1 35.40 -54.37 -30.66
N ASN A 2 35.97 -54.02 -29.51
CA ASN A 2 35.24 -53.73 -28.26
C ASN A 2 34.90 -52.24 -28.22
N GLY A 3 33.65 -51.90 -28.54
CA GLY A 3 33.09 -50.57 -28.23
C GLY A 3 32.80 -50.49 -26.74
N SER A 4 33.44 -49.57 -26.04
CA SER A 4 33.30 -49.37 -24.59
C SER A 4 32.09 -48.45 -24.32
N PRO A 5 30.94 -48.94 -23.81
CA PRO A 5 29.72 -48.15 -23.61
C PRO A 5 29.76 -47.24 -22.38
N ALA A 6 30.88 -47.25 -21.63
CA ALA A 6 30.98 -46.58 -20.34
C ALA A 6 31.22 -45.05 -20.45
N ARG A 7 31.59 -44.54 -21.63
CA ARG A 7 31.83 -43.09 -21.82
C ARG A 7 30.56 -42.29 -22.11
N ASP A 8 29.56 -42.90 -22.76
CA ASP A 8 28.32 -42.20 -23.13
C ASP A 8 27.40 -41.91 -21.93
N ILE A 9 27.36 -42.80 -20.93
CA ILE A 9 26.41 -42.67 -19.80
C ILE A 9 26.77 -41.50 -18.88
N GLY A 10 28.07 -41.23 -18.67
CA GLY A 10 28.53 -40.13 -17.83
C GLY A 10 28.21 -38.74 -18.41
N GLU A 11 28.24 -38.62 -19.74
CA GLU A 11 27.96 -37.37 -20.45
C GLU A 11 26.46 -37.04 -20.45
N VAL A 12 25.62 -38.05 -20.68
CA VAL A 12 24.14 -37.90 -20.66
C VAL A 12 23.64 -37.56 -19.25
N ILE A 13 24.22 -38.17 -18.21
CA ILE A 13 23.87 -37.86 -16.80
C ILE A 13 24.31 -36.44 -16.42
N GLY A 14 25.51 -36.01 -16.84
CA GLY A 14 26.00 -34.65 -16.60
C GLY A 14 25.12 -33.57 -17.26
N GLN A 15 24.61 -33.85 -18.46
CA GLN A 15 23.75 -32.93 -19.21
C GLN A 15 22.33 -32.82 -18.61
N LEU A 16 21.78 -33.92 -18.07
CA LEU A 16 20.49 -33.93 -17.38
C LEU A 16 20.56 -33.18 -16.03
N ILE A 17 21.64 -33.36 -15.26
CA ILE A 17 21.83 -32.66 -13.98
C ILE A 17 22.07 -31.16 -14.21
N GLY A 18 22.89 -30.81 -15.21
CA GLY A 18 23.12 -29.41 -15.60
C GLY A 18 21.84 -28.73 -16.09
N GLY A 19 21.05 -29.41 -16.92
CA GLY A 19 19.77 -28.91 -17.41
C GLY A 19 18.75 -28.69 -16.29
N ALA A 20 18.63 -29.62 -15.35
CA ALA A 20 17.71 -29.50 -14.21
C ALA A 20 18.08 -28.32 -13.28
N LEU A 21 19.37 -28.05 -13.07
CA LEU A 21 19.84 -26.91 -12.29
C LEU A 21 19.53 -25.58 -12.97
N VAL A 22 19.69 -25.49 -14.29
CA VAL A 22 19.35 -24.28 -15.05
C VAL A 22 17.84 -24.03 -15.00
N ILE A 23 17.01 -25.07 -15.18
CA ILE A 23 15.55 -24.95 -15.09
C ILE A 23 15.15 -24.51 -13.67
N GLY A 24 15.75 -25.11 -12.64
CA GLY A 24 15.52 -24.73 -11.24
C GLY A 24 15.86 -23.26 -10.97
N LEU A 25 17.00 -22.78 -11.49
CA LEU A 25 17.41 -21.37 -11.38
C LEU A 25 16.46 -20.43 -12.12
N VAL A 26 16.02 -20.79 -13.33
CA VAL A 26 15.08 -19.97 -14.11
C VAL A 26 13.72 -19.89 -13.41
N VAL A 27 13.17 -21.02 -12.95
CA VAL A 27 11.91 -21.06 -12.21
C VAL A 27 12.02 -20.27 -10.91
N TRP A 28 13.11 -20.45 -10.16
CA TRP A 28 13.38 -19.68 -8.94
C TRP A 28 13.53 -18.19 -9.23
N PHE A 29 14.22 -17.81 -10.30
CA PHE A 29 14.42 -16.41 -10.69
C PHE A 29 13.11 -15.74 -11.12
N ILE A 30 12.26 -16.43 -11.88
CA ILE A 30 10.91 -15.96 -12.25
C ILE A 30 10.06 -15.78 -11.00
N LEU A 31 10.06 -16.75 -10.08
CA LEU A 31 9.32 -16.63 -8.81
C LEU A 31 9.90 -15.54 -7.91
N ALA A 32 11.21 -15.34 -7.89
CA ALA A 32 11.87 -14.27 -7.13
C ALA A 32 11.56 -12.89 -7.70
N LEU A 33 11.44 -12.75 -9.03
CA LEU A 33 10.94 -11.53 -9.68
C LEU A 33 9.47 -11.27 -9.38
N ALA A 34 8.63 -12.31 -9.40
CA ALA A 34 7.21 -12.21 -9.03
C ALA A 34 6.99 -11.91 -7.53
N ARG A 35 7.94 -12.29 -6.67
CA ARG A 35 7.96 -12.00 -5.23
C ARG A 35 8.63 -10.69 -4.88
N ARG A 36 9.16 -9.92 -5.84
CA ARG A 36 9.59 -8.56 -5.51
C ARG A 36 8.34 -7.83 -5.01
N PRO A 37 8.30 -7.38 -3.74
CA PRO A 37 7.24 -6.49 -3.32
C PRO A 37 7.47 -5.23 -4.13
N SER A 38 6.73 -5.11 -5.22
CA SER A 38 6.58 -3.86 -5.94
C SER A 38 6.15 -2.88 -4.87
N LYS A 39 7.07 -2.00 -4.45
CA LYS A 39 6.75 -0.78 -3.73
C LYS A 39 5.66 -0.14 -4.60
N GLY A 40 4.41 -0.34 -4.20
CA GLY A 40 3.28 -0.09 -5.08
C GLY A 40 3.43 1.32 -5.60
N SER A 41 3.39 1.49 -6.92
CA SER A 41 3.32 2.82 -7.51
C SER A 41 2.19 3.59 -6.81
N ALA A 42 2.30 4.92 -6.71
CA ALA A 42 1.23 5.74 -6.11
C ALA A 42 -0.15 5.35 -6.69
N GLN A 43 -0.18 4.98 -7.97
CA GLN A 43 -1.34 4.45 -8.67
C GLN A 43 -1.85 3.10 -8.14
N GLY A 44 -0.97 2.14 -7.82
CA GLY A 44 -1.36 0.87 -7.20
C GLY A 44 -1.91 1.04 -5.78
N ARG A 45 -1.28 1.91 -4.97
CA ARG A 45 -1.77 2.24 -3.62
C ARG A 45 -3.11 2.96 -3.67
N TRP A 46 -3.28 3.87 -4.63
CA TRP A 46 -4.55 4.56 -4.85
C TRP A 46 -5.66 3.58 -5.24
N ALA A 47 -5.39 2.66 -6.18
CA ALA A 47 -6.37 1.65 -6.58
C ALA A 47 -6.78 0.75 -5.40
N GLN A 48 -5.81 0.31 -4.59
CA GLN A 48 -6.06 -0.46 -3.37
C GLN A 48 -6.88 0.35 -2.35
N ALA A 49 -6.56 1.63 -2.14
CA ALA A 49 -7.29 2.50 -1.23
C ALA A 49 -8.76 2.65 -1.64
N VAL A 50 -9.03 2.86 -2.94
CA VAL A 50 -10.40 2.94 -3.47
C VAL A 50 -11.13 1.62 -3.26
N GLN A 51 -10.49 0.49 -3.52
CA GLN A 51 -11.09 -0.83 -3.31
C GLN A 51 -11.48 -1.04 -1.84
N ILE A 52 -10.59 -0.73 -0.90
CA ILE A 52 -10.86 -0.85 0.54
C ILE A 52 -12.04 0.04 0.95
N CYS A 53 -12.04 1.31 0.53
CA CYS A 53 -13.12 2.25 0.88
C CYS A 53 -14.47 1.87 0.23
N SER A 54 -14.44 1.21 -0.92
CA SER A 54 -15.66 0.69 -1.56
C SER A 54 -16.23 -0.55 -0.86
N ALA A 55 -15.36 -1.34 -0.22
CA ALA A 55 -15.74 -2.60 0.44
C ALA A 55 -16.20 -2.38 1.89
N ASP A 56 -15.62 -1.42 2.60
CA ASP A 56 -15.96 -1.11 3.99
C ASP A 56 -16.26 0.40 4.16
N PRO A 57 -17.51 0.78 4.51
CA PRO A 57 -17.92 2.17 4.64
C PRO A 57 -17.26 2.92 5.81
N ARG A 58 -16.55 2.22 6.70
CA ARG A 58 -15.80 2.85 7.80
C ARG A 58 -14.53 3.54 7.30
N PHE A 59 -13.97 3.06 6.19
CA PHE A 59 -12.80 3.63 5.58
C PHE A 59 -13.22 4.76 4.66
N ARG A 60 -12.60 5.92 4.84
CA ARG A 60 -12.84 7.10 4.01
C ARG A 60 -11.55 7.51 3.34
N LEU A 61 -11.61 7.64 2.02
CA LEU A 61 -10.55 8.21 1.20
C LEU A 61 -10.86 9.70 0.98
N GLY A 62 -9.86 10.56 1.16
CA GLY A 62 -10.03 11.99 0.88
C GLY A 62 -8.72 12.66 0.51
N GLN A 63 -8.82 13.78 -0.20
CA GLN A 63 -7.67 14.62 -0.53
C GLN A 63 -7.55 15.76 0.47
N VAL A 64 -6.36 15.96 1.02
CA VAL A 64 -6.05 17.06 1.93
C VAL A 64 -5.92 18.35 1.12
N THR A 65 -6.86 19.27 1.27
CA THR A 65 -6.84 20.56 0.55
C THR A 65 -6.05 21.62 1.31
N SER A 66 -6.03 21.55 2.63
CA SER A 66 -5.20 22.40 3.47
C SER A 66 -4.84 21.69 4.77
N ALA A 67 -3.71 22.07 5.36
CA ALA A 67 -3.21 21.52 6.61
C ALA A 67 -2.55 22.63 7.42
N GLN A 68 -2.94 22.74 8.69
CA GLN A 68 -2.31 23.57 9.69
C GLN A 68 -1.78 22.66 10.79
N GLU A 69 -0.46 22.63 10.90
CA GLU A 69 0.25 21.79 11.86
C GLU A 69 0.28 22.49 13.22
N TYR A 70 -0.07 21.74 14.27
CA TYR A 70 0.08 22.13 15.66
C TYR A 70 1.15 21.23 16.28
N PRO A 71 2.37 21.76 16.51
CA PRO A 71 3.45 21.00 17.12
C PRO A 71 2.96 20.30 18.39
N GLN A 72 3.25 19.00 18.51
CA GLN A 72 2.87 18.13 19.64
C GLN A 72 1.39 17.72 19.76
N ARG A 73 0.47 18.31 18.96
CA ARG A 73 -0.96 17.96 19.00
C ARG A 73 -1.42 17.19 17.75
N GLY A 74 -0.96 17.60 16.57
CA GLY A 74 -1.37 17.01 15.30
C GLY A 74 -1.67 18.06 14.25
N THR A 75 -2.59 17.77 13.34
CA THR A 75 -2.90 18.64 12.20
C THR A 75 -4.39 18.88 12.08
N ALA A 76 -4.80 20.15 12.05
CA ALA A 76 -6.13 20.52 11.58
C ALA A 76 -6.06 20.73 10.08
N GLY A 77 -7.01 20.20 9.32
CA GLY A 77 -7.02 20.36 7.87
C GLY A 77 -8.41 20.32 7.29
N TRP A 78 -8.49 20.72 6.02
CA TRP A 78 -9.68 20.49 5.21
C TRP A 78 -9.42 19.31 4.30
N VAL A 79 -10.37 18.38 4.25
CA VAL A 79 -10.31 17.20 3.39
C VAL A 79 -11.53 17.18 2.49
N THR A 80 -11.31 16.94 1.21
CA THR A 80 -12.38 16.66 0.24
C THR A 80 -12.53 15.16 0.09
N TRP A 81 -13.69 14.62 0.48
CA TRP A 81 -13.94 13.18 0.48
C TRP A 81 -14.15 12.64 -0.93
N TYR A 82 -13.47 11.54 -1.23
CA TYR A 82 -13.67 10.80 -2.48
C TYR A 82 -15.07 10.18 -2.52
N GLY A 83 -15.67 10.14 -3.71
CA GLY A 83 -17.03 9.62 -3.93
C GLY A 83 -18.14 10.65 -3.71
N THR A 84 -18.05 11.47 -2.65
CA THR A 84 -19.07 12.51 -2.38
C THR A 84 -18.65 13.92 -2.80
N GLY A 85 -17.35 14.20 -2.90
CA GLY A 85 -16.83 15.54 -3.17
C GLY A 85 -17.06 16.53 -2.02
N GLN A 86 -17.59 16.08 -0.88
CA GLN A 86 -17.86 16.95 0.26
C GLN A 86 -16.55 17.35 0.92
N GLN A 87 -16.37 18.66 1.12
CA GLN A 87 -15.27 19.20 1.92
C GLN A 87 -15.67 19.23 3.41
N GLN A 88 -14.77 18.80 4.29
CA GLN A 88 -15.02 18.74 5.73
C GLN A 88 -13.76 19.11 6.52
N SER A 89 -13.95 19.74 7.69
CA SER A 89 -12.89 19.95 8.68
C SER A 89 -12.49 18.60 9.26
N VAL A 90 -11.18 18.33 9.33
CA VAL A 90 -10.62 17.07 9.80
C VAL A 90 -9.50 17.35 10.80
N TRP A 91 -9.51 16.61 11.91
CA TRP A 91 -8.44 16.60 12.90
C TRP A 91 -7.66 15.30 12.82
N PHE A 92 -6.36 15.41 12.53
CA PHE A 92 -5.41 14.31 12.50
C PHE A 92 -4.58 14.31 13.79
N GLU A 93 -4.86 13.37 14.69
CA GLU A 93 -4.12 13.22 15.94
C GLU A 93 -2.68 12.76 15.64
N GLN A 94 -1.68 13.56 16.00
CA GLN A 94 -0.25 13.24 15.82
C GLN A 94 0.18 12.82 14.39
N VAL A 95 -0.61 13.13 13.36
CA VAL A 95 -0.27 12.88 11.95
C VAL A 95 -0.24 14.21 11.19
N TYR A 96 0.69 14.33 10.25
CA TYR A 96 1.01 15.57 9.54
C TYR A 96 0.95 15.37 8.02
N PRO A 97 -0.25 15.16 7.46
CA PRO A 97 -0.39 15.00 6.02
C PRO A 97 -0.24 16.36 5.32
N ARG A 98 0.45 16.38 4.17
CA ARG A 98 0.66 17.60 3.39
C ARG A 98 -0.53 17.91 2.48
N PRO A 99 -0.84 19.19 2.20
CA PRO A 99 -1.79 19.57 1.17
C PRO A 99 -1.46 18.92 -0.18
N GLY A 100 -2.49 18.50 -0.91
CA GLY A 100 -2.39 17.75 -2.17
C GLY A 100 -2.35 16.23 -1.99
N GLY A 101 -1.94 15.74 -0.83
CA GLY A 101 -1.88 14.31 -0.52
C GLY A 101 -3.27 13.68 -0.34
N TRP A 102 -3.38 12.40 -0.66
CA TRP A 102 -4.55 11.57 -0.39
C TRP A 102 -4.34 10.78 0.89
N VAL A 103 -5.38 10.71 1.71
CA VAL A 103 -5.37 9.99 2.99
C VAL A 103 -6.48 8.96 3.04
N VAL A 104 -6.17 7.79 3.58
CA VAL A 104 -7.14 6.76 3.93
C VAL A 104 -7.26 6.73 5.44
N VAL A 105 -8.45 7.03 5.94
CA VAL A 105 -8.68 7.17 7.38
C VAL A 105 -9.93 6.44 7.84
N THR A 106 -9.93 6.09 9.12
CA THR A 106 -11.15 5.74 9.87
C THR A 106 -11.33 6.74 10.99
N GLY A 107 -12.58 7.07 11.28
CA GLY A 107 -12.92 8.03 12.32
C GLY A 107 -14.38 8.43 12.24
N GLY A 108 -14.70 9.53 12.91
CA GLY A 108 -16.06 10.05 12.93
C GLY A 108 -16.17 11.39 13.63
N PRO A 109 -17.38 11.97 13.66
CA PRO A 109 -17.66 13.07 14.55
C PRO A 109 -17.50 12.61 16.00
N ARG A 110 -16.91 13.45 16.85
CA ARG A 110 -16.89 13.20 18.30
C ARG A 110 -18.10 13.84 18.97
N PRO A 111 -18.57 13.28 20.10
CA PRO A 111 -19.54 13.96 20.95
C PRO A 111 -19.02 15.34 21.35
N ALA A 112 -19.93 16.31 21.47
CA ALA A 112 -19.58 17.66 21.91
C ALA A 112 -18.98 17.62 23.34
N ALA A 113 -17.66 17.60 23.41
CA ALA A 113 -16.86 17.76 24.62
C ALA A 113 -16.16 19.12 24.59
N PRO A 114 -15.76 19.67 25.76
CA PRO A 114 -15.03 20.93 25.80
C PRO A 114 -13.79 20.90 24.90
N GLY A 115 -13.70 21.84 23.96
CA GLY A 115 -12.59 21.93 22.99
C GLY A 115 -12.72 21.03 21.75
N THR A 116 -13.86 20.35 21.56
CA THR A 116 -14.17 19.63 20.31
C THR A 116 -15.22 20.35 19.50
N ASP A 117 -15.03 20.39 18.18
CA ASP A 117 -16.02 20.93 17.24
C ASP A 117 -16.86 19.76 16.70
N PRO A 118 -18.19 19.74 16.92
CA PRO A 118 -19.05 18.66 16.44
C PRO A 118 -19.08 18.52 14.91
N ASN A 119 -18.67 19.55 14.17
CA ASN A 119 -18.58 19.52 12.71
C ASN A 119 -17.24 18.99 12.17
N THR A 120 -16.25 18.80 13.06
CA THR A 120 -14.95 18.25 12.71
C THR A 120 -14.97 16.73 12.72
N PHE A 121 -14.47 16.12 11.65
CA PHE A 121 -14.21 14.69 11.61
C PHE A 121 -12.90 14.40 12.34
N TYR A 122 -12.96 13.64 13.42
CA TYR A 122 -11.78 13.24 14.17
C TYR A 122 -11.26 11.92 13.62
N VAL A 123 -10.01 11.91 13.19
CA VAL A 123 -9.34 10.70 12.69
C VAL A 123 -8.89 9.87 13.88
N ASP A 124 -9.41 8.65 13.97
CA ASP A 124 -8.95 7.67 14.96
C ASP A 124 -7.70 6.95 14.48
N ARG A 125 -7.62 6.71 13.16
CA ARG A 125 -6.45 6.07 12.54
C ARG A 125 -6.29 6.50 11.09
N VAL A 126 -5.05 6.84 10.74
CA VAL A 126 -4.60 6.97 9.35
C VAL A 126 -4.04 5.62 8.92
N HIS A 127 -4.61 5.03 7.88
CA HIS A 127 -4.18 3.74 7.33
C HIS A 127 -3.19 3.91 6.20
N ASP A 128 -3.37 4.97 5.40
CA ASP A 128 -2.43 5.26 4.32
C ASP A 128 -2.36 6.76 3.98
N VAL A 129 -1.20 7.18 3.47
CA VAL A 129 -0.96 8.53 2.91
C VAL A 129 -0.25 8.40 1.56
N ILE A 130 -0.86 8.93 0.51
CA ILE A 130 -0.44 8.79 -0.89
C ILE A 130 -0.16 10.19 -1.45
N TYR A 131 0.99 10.35 -2.11
CA TYR A 131 1.44 11.59 -2.76
C TYR A 131 1.60 11.38 -4.26
#